data_AF-A0A7D5GD22-F1
#
_entry.id   AF-A0A7D5GD22-F1
#
_cell.length_a   1.000
_cell.length_b   1.000
_cell.length_c   1.000
_cell.angle_alpha   90.00
_cell.angle_beta   90.00
_cell.angle_gamma   90.00
#
_symmetry.space_group_name_H-M   'P 1'
#
loop_
_entity.id
_entity.type
_entity.pdbx_description
1 polymer ?
#
loop_
_entity_poly.entity_id
_entity_poly.type
_entity_poly.pdbx_seq_one_letter_code
_entity_poly.pdbx_strand_id
1 'polypeptide(L)'
;MKIRHCQGLASIITHRTVLQRCHYRTNTHGRTDKQLPRPRLMKLHSTSPTGLLAVTAYDAAGIVVNGRRLERSFIITPHRLIEDWAPTSWQVLCASDMAILASLNCPVVLLGTGAQQHFPPPALLRPLLAQRVGVEVMDSFAACRTYNILVAEGRDVAAALILGA
;
A
#
# COMPACT_ATOMS: atom_id res chain seq x y z
N MET A 1 22.82 23.13 -39.06
CA MET A 1 24.14 22.59 -38.68
C MET A 1 23.93 21.81 -37.38
N LYS A 2 23.78 20.48 -37.29
CA LYS A 2 24.38 19.30 -37.95
C LYS A 2 25.88 19.14 -37.66
N ILE A 3 26.22 18.57 -36.50
CA ILE A 3 27.54 18.05 -36.15
C ILE A 3 27.30 16.79 -35.28
N ARG A 4 27.38 15.57 -35.85
CA ARG A 4 28.49 14.57 -35.83
C ARG A 4 28.66 13.89 -34.45
N HIS A 5 28.87 12.59 -34.26
CA HIS A 5 29.22 11.46 -35.14
C HIS A 5 29.08 10.16 -34.30
N CYS A 6 28.52 9.10 -34.90
CA CYS A 6 28.82 7.71 -34.53
C CYS A 6 30.24 7.38 -35.01
N GLN A 7 31.08 6.71 -34.20
CA GLN A 7 32.09 5.64 -34.49
C GLN A 7 32.67 5.25 -33.10
N GLY A 8 32.94 4.01 -32.67
CA GLY A 8 33.30 2.78 -33.36
C GLY A 8 34.77 2.43 -33.04
N LEU A 9 35.03 1.15 -32.69
CA LEU A 9 36.34 0.45 -32.54
C LEU A 9 37.03 0.55 -31.17
N ALA A 10 37.81 -0.41 -30.66
CA ALA A 10 38.05 -1.84 -30.91
C ALA A 10 39.11 -2.31 -29.89
N SER A 11 39.34 -3.63 -29.83
CA SER A 11 40.47 -4.37 -29.24
C SER A 11 40.13 -5.12 -27.95
N ILE A 12 39.97 -6.45 -28.00
CA ILE A 12 40.99 -7.52 -28.17
C ILE A 12 41.82 -7.67 -26.90
N ILE A 13 41.77 -8.88 -26.32
CA ILE A 13 42.81 -9.69 -25.62
C ILE A 13 42.01 -10.80 -24.90
N THR A 14 41.83 -12.00 -25.46
CA THR A 14 42.77 -13.14 -25.47
C THR A 14 43.18 -13.60 -24.08
N HIS A 15 42.56 -14.65 -23.52
CA HIS A 15 43.25 -15.92 -23.25
C HIS A 15 42.38 -16.98 -22.54
N ARG A 16 42.60 -18.22 -23.00
CA ARG A 16 42.63 -19.50 -22.25
C ARG A 16 41.32 -20.01 -21.62
N THR A 17 40.75 -21.07 -22.22
CA THR A 17 40.91 -22.49 -21.80
C THR A 17 39.88 -22.80 -20.72
N VAL A 18 39.02 -23.80 -20.91
CA VAL A 18 39.19 -25.12 -20.27
C VAL A 18 37.95 -25.96 -20.61
N LEU A 19 38.20 -27.14 -21.19
CA LEU A 19 37.55 -28.45 -20.98
C LEU A 19 36.04 -28.59 -21.25
N GLN A 20 35.69 -29.34 -22.29
CA GLN A 20 35.38 -30.79 -22.28
C GLN A 20 33.88 -31.07 -22.21
N ARG A 21 33.33 -31.31 -23.41
CA ARG A 21 32.61 -32.53 -23.80
C ARG A 21 32.27 -33.51 -22.65
N CYS A 22 31.26 -33.18 -21.85
CA CYS A 22 30.62 -34.16 -20.98
C CYS A 22 29.65 -35.00 -21.81
N HIS A 23 30.15 -36.17 -22.21
CA HIS A 23 29.32 -37.33 -22.50
C HIS A 23 28.38 -37.58 -21.31
N TYR A 24 27.07 -37.47 -21.54
CA TYR A 24 26.08 -38.03 -20.64
C TYR A 24 26.19 -39.56 -20.70
N ARG A 25 26.98 -40.11 -19.78
CA ARG A 25 27.12 -41.54 -19.53
C ARG A 25 26.10 -41.89 -18.45
N THR A 26 25.05 -42.59 -18.83
CA THR A 26 24.10 -43.19 -17.88
C THR A 26 24.81 -44.30 -17.12
N ASN A 27 25.12 -44.07 -15.85
CA ASN A 27 25.46 -45.14 -14.92
C ASN A 27 24.35 -45.22 -13.87
N THR A 28 23.58 -46.29 -13.96
CA THR A 28 22.87 -46.91 -12.85
C THR A 28 23.89 -47.18 -11.74
N HIS A 29 23.60 -46.80 -10.49
CA HIS A 29 23.95 -47.51 -9.24
C HIS A 29 23.42 -46.71 -8.03
N GLY A 30 22.95 -47.46 -7.03
CA GLY A 30 22.06 -47.02 -5.95
C GLY A 30 22.54 -45.83 -5.11
N ARG A 31 21.57 -45.00 -4.71
CA ARG A 31 21.74 -43.92 -3.75
C ARG A 31 20.79 -44.16 -2.60
N THR A 32 21.36 -44.47 -1.44
CA THR A 32 20.68 -44.47 -0.15
C THR A 32 20.08 -43.09 0.10
N ASP A 33 18.78 -43.09 0.42
CA ASP A 33 17.96 -41.94 0.74
C ASP A 33 18.49 -41.23 1.99
N LYS A 34 19.20 -40.10 1.79
CA LYS A 34 19.51 -39.16 2.87
C LYS A 34 18.41 -38.10 2.91
N GLN A 35 17.34 -38.46 3.60
CA GLN A 35 16.23 -37.58 3.98
C GLN A 35 16.77 -36.32 4.68
N LEU A 36 16.63 -35.14 4.07
CA LEU A 36 16.86 -33.86 4.75
C LEU A 36 15.75 -33.61 5.78
N PRO A 37 16.06 -33.08 6.98
CA PRO A 37 15.05 -32.75 7.97
C PRO A 37 14.12 -31.65 7.44
N ARG A 38 12.80 -31.89 7.54
CA ARG A 38 11.77 -30.94 7.12
C ARG A 38 11.89 -29.65 7.94
N PRO A 39 11.88 -28.46 7.31
CA PRO A 39 11.86 -27.21 8.06
C PRO A 39 10.62 -27.21 8.95
N ARG A 40 10.83 -26.92 10.24
CA ARG A 40 9.73 -26.75 11.20
C ARG A 40 8.80 -25.67 10.64
N LEU A 41 7.60 -26.08 10.26
CA LEU A 41 6.53 -25.20 9.83
C LEU A 41 6.23 -24.22 10.97
N MET A 42 6.70 -22.99 10.88
CA MET A 42 6.23 -21.91 11.75
C MET A 42 4.75 -21.68 11.43
N LYS A 43 3.87 -22.16 12.30
CA LYS A 43 2.44 -21.81 12.27
C LYS A 43 2.31 -20.44 12.91
N LEU A 44 2.29 -19.39 12.08
CA LEU A 44 1.89 -18.06 12.53
C LEU A 44 0.38 -18.11 12.76
N HIS A 45 -0.05 -18.11 14.03
CA HIS A 45 -1.42 -17.75 14.36
C HIS A 45 -1.56 -16.26 14.14
N SER A 46 -2.17 -15.86 13.01
CA SER A 46 -2.62 -14.50 12.81
C SER A 46 -3.83 -14.29 13.71
N THR A 47 -3.62 -13.72 14.90
CA THR A 47 -4.72 -13.23 15.73
C THR A 47 -5.26 -11.97 15.07
N SER A 48 -6.18 -12.14 14.11
CA SER A 48 -6.96 -11.01 13.59
C SER A 48 -7.81 -10.47 14.74
N PRO A 49 -7.70 -9.19 15.10
CA PRO A 49 -8.50 -8.63 16.18
C PRO A 49 -9.97 -8.70 15.76
N THR A 50 -10.75 -9.49 16.48
CA THR A 50 -12.17 -9.69 16.17
C THR A 50 -12.92 -8.39 16.49
N GLY A 51 -13.59 -7.80 15.49
CA GLY A 51 -14.42 -6.60 15.66
C GLY A 51 -13.85 -5.29 15.09
N LEU A 52 -12.69 -5.31 14.42
CA LEU A 52 -12.19 -4.13 13.72
C LEU A 52 -12.90 -3.92 12.38
N LEU A 53 -13.02 -2.66 11.99
CA LEU A 53 -13.50 -2.27 10.67
C LEU A 53 -12.37 -2.40 9.66
N ALA A 54 -12.55 -3.26 8.66
CA ALA A 54 -11.60 -3.47 7.59
C ALA A 54 -12.24 -3.23 6.23
N VAL A 55 -11.44 -2.73 5.28
CA VAL A 55 -11.87 -2.63 3.88
C VAL A 55 -11.77 -4.00 3.24
N THR A 56 -12.88 -4.54 2.76
CA THR A 56 -12.96 -5.89 2.19
C THR A 56 -12.85 -5.90 0.67
N ALA A 57 -13.34 -4.86 0.00
CA ALA A 57 -13.26 -4.70 -1.45
C ALA A 57 -13.37 -3.22 -1.84
N TYR A 58 -12.93 -2.87 -3.04
CA TYR A 58 -13.14 -1.55 -3.62
C TYR A 58 -13.13 -1.67 -5.14
N ASP A 59 -13.93 -0.84 -5.80
CA ASP A 59 -14.07 -0.74 -7.25
C ASP A 59 -14.47 0.69 -7.63
N ALA A 60 -14.68 0.94 -8.91
CA ALA A 60 -15.07 2.26 -9.41
C ALA A 60 -16.42 2.76 -8.87
N ALA A 61 -17.29 1.88 -8.37
CA ALA A 61 -18.59 2.25 -7.80
C ALA A 61 -18.50 2.59 -6.31
N GLY A 62 -17.47 2.14 -5.60
CA GLY A 62 -17.23 2.53 -4.22
C GLY A 62 -16.41 1.52 -3.42
N ILE A 63 -16.48 1.62 -2.10
CA ILE A 63 -15.66 0.83 -1.17
C ILE A 63 -16.56 -0.03 -0.29
N VAL A 64 -16.16 -1.27 -0.04
CA VAL A 64 -16.85 -2.20 0.86
C VAL A 64 -16.09 -2.29 2.18
N VAL A 65 -16.75 -1.97 3.28
CA VAL A 65 -16.22 -2.09 4.65
C VAL A 65 -17.01 -3.17 5.38
N ASN A 66 -16.35 -4.24 5.82
CA ASN A 66 -16.98 -5.39 6.48
C ASN A 66 -18.28 -5.88 5.77
N GLY A 67 -18.28 -5.92 4.44
CA GLY A 67 -19.44 -6.34 3.64
C GLY A 67 -20.49 -5.25 3.34
N ARG A 68 -20.36 -4.03 3.90
CA ARG A 68 -21.24 -2.89 3.61
C ARG A 68 -20.62 -2.00 2.53
N ARG A 69 -21.36 -1.75 1.43
CA ARG A 69 -20.93 -0.85 0.36
C ARG A 69 -21.17 0.61 0.76
N LEU A 70 -20.14 1.42 0.56
CA LEU A 70 -20.14 2.88 0.72
C LEU A 70 -19.81 3.52 -0.63
N GLU A 71 -20.69 4.41 -1.07
CA GLU A 71 -20.62 5.07 -2.38
C GLU A 71 -20.36 6.58 -2.25
N ARG A 72 -20.42 7.10 -1.02
CA ARG A 72 -20.15 8.49 -0.66
C ARG A 72 -18.88 8.58 0.16
N SER A 73 -18.30 9.77 0.23
CA SER A 73 -17.13 10.01 1.08
C SER A 73 -17.41 9.68 2.54
N PHE A 74 -16.45 9.08 3.20
CA PHE A 74 -16.59 8.63 4.59
C PHE A 74 -15.25 8.66 5.32
N ILE A 75 -15.30 8.56 6.64
CA ILE A 75 -14.12 8.39 7.47
C ILE A 75 -14.22 7.05 8.19
N ILE A 76 -13.13 6.29 8.19
CA ILE A 76 -13.03 5.00 8.87
C ILE A 76 -11.83 5.01 9.82
N THR A 77 -12.05 4.46 11.01
CA THR A 77 -11.03 4.11 12.01
C THR A 77 -11.23 2.64 12.38
N PRO A 78 -10.26 1.97 13.04
CA PRO A 78 -10.42 0.57 13.45
C PRO A 78 -11.71 0.27 14.20
N HIS A 79 -12.25 1.24 14.95
CA HIS A 79 -13.40 1.05 15.85
C HIS A 79 -14.65 1.85 15.45
N ARG A 80 -14.56 2.79 14.52
CA ARG A 80 -15.66 3.70 14.16
C ARG A 80 -15.70 3.99 12.68
N LEU A 81 -16.91 3.93 12.12
CA LEU A 81 -17.24 4.37 10.77
C LEU A 81 -18.09 5.65 10.85
N ILE A 82 -17.71 6.69 10.11
CA ILE A 82 -18.45 7.95 9.98
C ILE A 82 -18.83 8.09 8.50
N GLU A 83 -20.08 7.75 8.19
CA GLU A 83 -20.58 7.72 6.82
C GLU A 83 -21.07 9.11 6.33
N ASP A 84 -21.43 10.00 7.24
CA ASP A 84 -21.94 11.35 6.93
C ASP A 84 -20.81 12.38 6.82
N TRP A 85 -19.74 12.05 6.10
CA TRP A 85 -18.66 13.01 5.83
C TRP A 85 -18.99 13.82 4.58
N ALA A 86 -19.13 15.13 4.74
CA ALA A 86 -19.70 16.03 3.73
C ALA A 86 -18.90 16.20 2.41
N PRO A 87 -17.55 16.22 2.40
CA PRO A 87 -16.78 16.53 1.18
C PRO A 87 -17.01 15.53 0.06
N THR A 88 -17.57 15.97 -1.06
CA THR A 88 -17.75 15.12 -2.24
C THR A 88 -16.49 15.02 -3.09
N SER A 89 -15.65 16.06 -3.10
CA SER A 89 -14.39 16.10 -3.85
C SER A 89 -13.25 16.71 -3.03
N TRP A 90 -12.01 16.55 -3.49
CA TRP A 90 -10.86 17.12 -2.78
C TRP A 90 -10.84 18.66 -2.82
N GLN A 91 -11.44 19.27 -3.85
CA GLN A 91 -11.47 20.73 -4.02
C GLN A 91 -12.36 21.43 -3.00
N VAL A 92 -13.39 20.73 -2.49
CA VAL A 92 -14.34 21.29 -1.51
C VAL A 92 -13.89 21.09 -0.06
N LEU A 93 -12.74 20.44 0.16
CA LEU A 93 -12.17 20.29 1.49
C LEU A 93 -11.92 21.64 2.14
N CYS A 94 -12.40 21.79 3.37
CA CYS A 94 -12.27 23.01 4.14
C CYS A 94 -11.63 22.76 5.51
N ALA A 95 -11.37 23.84 6.25
CA ALA A 95 -10.75 23.76 7.57
C ALA A 95 -11.63 22.97 8.58
N SER A 96 -12.96 23.02 8.44
CA SER A 96 -13.88 22.28 9.30
C SER A 96 -13.73 20.75 9.14
N ASP A 97 -13.49 20.28 7.92
CA ASP A 97 -13.23 18.85 7.67
C ASP A 97 -11.94 18.39 8.35
N MET A 98 -10.91 19.22 8.27
CA MET A 98 -9.63 18.96 8.93
C MET A 98 -9.74 18.99 10.45
N ALA A 99 -10.62 19.82 11.00
CA ALA A 99 -10.93 19.85 12.43
C ALA A 99 -11.66 18.57 12.88
N ILE A 100 -12.58 18.03 12.06
CA ILE A 100 -13.20 16.72 12.33
C ILE A 100 -12.12 15.64 12.39
N LEU A 101 -11.22 15.60 11.41
CA LEU A 101 -10.13 14.62 11.38
C LEU A 101 -9.19 14.76 12.60
N ALA A 102 -8.88 15.98 13.01
CA ALA A 102 -8.07 16.24 14.21
C ALA A 102 -8.75 15.75 15.49
N SER A 103 -10.08 15.72 15.54
CA SER A 103 -10.85 15.28 16.71
C SER A 103 -10.93 13.75 16.88
N LEU A 104 -10.46 12.98 15.90
CA LEU A 104 -10.53 11.51 15.92
C LEU A 104 -9.50 10.86 16.86
N ASN A 105 -8.56 11.64 17.41
CA ASN A 105 -7.48 11.16 18.27
C ASN A 105 -6.59 10.07 17.65
N CYS A 106 -6.52 10.00 16.32
CA CYS A 106 -5.62 9.09 15.62
C CYS A 106 -4.27 9.78 15.35
N PRO A 107 -3.12 9.12 15.64
CA PRO A 107 -1.80 9.69 15.37
C PRO A 107 -1.49 9.79 13.88
N VAL A 108 -2.17 9.00 13.05
CA VAL A 108 -2.01 8.99 11.59
C VAL A 108 -3.38 9.14 10.91
N VAL A 109 -3.43 10.02 9.91
CA VAL A 109 -4.57 10.23 9.03
C VAL A 109 -4.14 9.98 7.59
N LEU A 110 -4.80 9.03 6.93
CA LEU A 110 -4.70 8.80 5.49
C LEU A 110 -5.80 9.59 4.79
N LEU A 111 -5.44 10.56 3.96
CA LEU A 111 -6.37 11.33 3.15
C LEU A 111 -6.39 10.75 1.73
N GLY A 112 -7.46 10.02 1.40
CA GLY A 112 -7.75 9.53 0.06
C GLY A 112 -8.53 10.56 -0.74
N THR A 113 -7.92 11.09 -1.81
CA THR A 113 -8.50 12.21 -2.59
C THR A 113 -9.31 11.80 -3.81
N GLY A 114 -9.76 10.55 -3.88
CA GLY A 114 -10.50 9.99 -5.01
C GLY A 114 -9.64 9.09 -5.88
N ALA A 115 -9.92 9.06 -7.19
CA ALA A 115 -9.22 8.18 -8.13
C ALA A 115 -7.74 8.55 -8.34
N GLN A 116 -7.36 9.79 -8.06
CA GLN A 116 -6.00 10.30 -8.20
C GLN A 116 -5.58 11.02 -6.92
N GLN A 117 -4.27 11.05 -6.70
CA GLN A 117 -3.67 11.76 -5.58
C GLN A 117 -3.60 13.26 -5.86
N HIS A 118 -4.22 14.05 -4.98
CA HIS A 118 -4.21 15.51 -5.04
C HIS A 118 -3.76 16.09 -3.71
N PHE A 119 -2.67 16.87 -3.71
CA PHE A 119 -2.17 17.48 -2.49
C PHE A 119 -3.00 18.72 -2.11
N PRO A 120 -3.64 18.76 -0.93
CA PRO A 120 -4.33 19.94 -0.46
C PRO A 120 -3.34 21.08 -0.19
N PRO A 121 -3.78 22.34 -0.26
CA PRO A 121 -2.98 23.48 0.18
C PRO A 121 -2.46 23.26 1.61
N PRO A 122 -1.19 23.59 1.91
CA PRO A 122 -0.61 23.39 3.25
C PRO A 122 -1.43 24.03 4.36
N ALA A 123 -2.13 25.14 4.07
CA ALA A 123 -3.02 25.83 5.00
C ALA A 123 -4.12 24.92 5.56
N LEU A 124 -4.69 24.02 4.75
CA LEU A 124 -5.70 23.06 5.20
C LEU A 124 -5.10 22.01 6.13
N LEU A 125 -3.84 21.64 5.96
CA LEU A 125 -3.19 20.61 6.78
C LEU A 125 -2.71 21.15 8.14
N ARG A 126 -2.59 22.47 8.32
CA ARG A 126 -2.07 23.09 9.56
C ARG A 126 -2.78 22.64 10.84
N PRO A 127 -4.12 22.52 10.89
CA PRO A 127 -4.81 22.05 12.10
C PRO A 127 -4.37 20.66 12.54
N LEU A 128 -4.14 19.75 11.58
CA LEU A 128 -3.67 18.38 11.85
C LEU A 128 -2.22 18.38 12.34
N LEU A 129 -1.35 19.15 11.68
CA LEU A 129 0.05 19.29 12.08
C LEU A 129 0.20 19.93 13.47
N ALA A 130 -0.64 20.90 13.82
CA ALA A 130 -0.65 21.54 15.14
C ALA A 130 -0.98 20.53 16.25
N GLN A 131 -1.80 19.51 15.95
CA GLN A 131 -2.13 18.41 16.85
C GLN A 131 -1.14 17.23 16.76
N ARG A 132 -0.02 17.40 16.04
CA ARG A 132 1.01 16.36 15.79
C ARG A 132 0.45 15.10 15.13
N VAL A 133 -0.62 15.24 14.36
CA VAL A 133 -1.19 14.16 13.56
C VAL A 133 -0.40 14.05 12.26
N GLY A 134 0.14 12.87 11.97
CA GLY A 134 0.79 12.57 10.71
C GLY A 134 -0.24 12.45 9.59
N VAL A 135 -0.11 13.22 8.52
CA VAL A 135 -1.03 13.19 7.38
C VAL A 135 -0.33 12.63 6.16
N GLU A 136 -0.90 11.58 5.57
CA GLU A 136 -0.45 11.04 4.29
C GLU A 136 -1.56 11.22 3.26
N VAL A 137 -1.22 11.82 2.12
CA VAL A 137 -2.16 12.07 1.02
C VAL A 137 -1.88 11.07 -0.10
N MET A 138 -2.92 10.38 -0.55
CA MET A 138 -2.85 9.36 -1.60
C MET A 138 -4.19 9.25 -2.36
N ASP A 139 -4.26 8.40 -3.38
CA ASP A 139 -5.54 8.02 -3.97
C ASP A 139 -6.35 7.14 -2.98
N SER A 140 -7.68 7.12 -3.13
CA SER A 140 -8.57 6.42 -2.19
C SER A 140 -8.35 4.90 -2.15
N PHE A 141 -7.92 4.27 -3.26
CA PHE A 141 -7.65 2.83 -3.27
C PHE A 141 -6.28 2.48 -2.65
N ALA A 142 -5.28 3.33 -2.80
CA ALA A 142 -4.06 3.25 -2.03
C ALA A 142 -4.34 3.43 -0.53
N ALA A 143 -5.16 4.42 -0.15
CA ALA A 143 -5.54 4.64 1.24
C ALA A 143 -6.22 3.42 1.86
N CYS A 144 -7.13 2.75 1.15
CA CYS A 144 -7.74 1.50 1.60
C CYS A 144 -6.73 0.41 1.91
N ARG A 145 -5.73 0.22 1.03
CA ARG A 145 -4.69 -0.80 1.21
C ARG A 145 -3.80 -0.47 2.42
N THR A 146 -3.34 0.77 2.51
CA THR A 146 -2.50 1.25 3.62
C THR A 146 -3.25 1.17 4.95
N TYR A 147 -4.54 1.55 4.97
CA TYR A 147 -5.40 1.43 6.14
C TYR A 147 -5.43 -0.01 6.67
N ASN A 148 -5.72 -0.99 5.82
CA ASN A 148 -5.78 -2.39 6.23
C ASN A 148 -4.46 -2.90 6.80
N ILE A 149 -3.32 -2.48 6.24
CA ILE A 149 -1.98 -2.83 6.75
C ILE A 149 -1.82 -2.26 8.17
N LEU A 150 -2.10 -0.98 8.36
CA LEU A 150 -1.94 -0.31 9.65
C LEU A 150 -2.90 -0.87 10.73
N VAL A 151 -4.13 -1.21 10.35
CA VAL A 151 -5.09 -1.88 11.24
C VAL A 151 -4.59 -3.28 11.62
N ALA A 152 -4.05 -4.04 10.67
CA ALA A 152 -3.48 -5.36 10.95
C ALA A 152 -2.24 -5.29 11.85
N GLU A 153 -1.47 -4.20 11.79
CA GLU A 153 -0.37 -3.90 12.71
C GLU A 153 -0.84 -3.46 14.12
N GLY A 154 -2.15 -3.25 14.31
CA GLY A 154 -2.71 -2.78 15.58
C GLY A 154 -2.45 -1.29 15.85
N ARG A 155 -2.26 -0.49 14.80
CA ARG A 155 -2.03 0.96 14.92
C ARG A 155 -3.34 1.73 14.82
N ASP A 156 -3.44 2.77 15.64
CA ASP A 156 -4.52 3.75 15.51
C ASP A 156 -4.32 4.59 14.24
N VAL A 157 -5.28 4.51 13.34
CA VAL A 157 -5.27 5.22 12.05
C VAL A 157 -6.68 5.67 11.72
N ALA A 158 -6.81 6.87 11.16
CA ALA A 158 -8.02 7.30 10.48
C ALA A 158 -7.78 7.33 8.98
N ALA A 159 -8.70 6.82 8.17
CA ALA A 159 -8.70 7.02 6.72
C ALA A 159 -9.91 7.85 6.34
N ALA A 160 -9.67 9.03 5.76
CA ALA A 160 -10.68 9.93 5.20
C ALA A 160 -10.71 9.71 3.69
N LEU A 161 -11.78 9.09 3.19
CA LEU A 161 -11.85 8.57 1.83
C LEU A 161 -12.87 9.35 1.03
N ILE A 162 -12.41 10.04 -0.01
CA ILE A 162 -13.26 10.77 -0.95
C ILE A 162 -13.59 9.84 -2.11
N LEU A 163 -14.87 9.75 -2.47
CA LEU A 163 -15.37 8.88 -3.54
C LEU A 163 -16.02 9.62 -4.71
N GLY A 164 -16.14 10.95 -4.63
CA GLY A 164 -16.78 11.71 -5.71
C GLY A 164 -15.95 11.76 -6.99
N ALA A 165 -16.70 11.88 -8.07
CA ALA A 165 -16.24 12.00 -9.45
C ALA A 165 -15.65 13.39 -9.76
#